data_AF-A0AAW7BBI7-F1
#
_entry.id   AF-A0AAW7BBI7-F1
#
_cell.length_a   1.000
_cell.length_b   1.000
_cell.length_c   1.000
_cell.angle_alpha   90.00
_cell.angle_beta   90.00
_cell.angle_gamma   90.00
#
_symmetry.space_group_name_H-M   'P 1'
#
loop_
_entity.id
_entity.type
_entity.pdbx_description
1 polymer ?
#
loop_
_entity_poly.entity_id
_entity_poly.type
_entity_poly.pdbx_seq_one_letter_code
_entity_poly.pdbx_strand_id
1 'polypeptide(L)' 'MTTIGQIWAGPFGAADYETALNLSTQFYYAQYSGTLPSDFPLDWRGNSFAHDGSAMAGQMAAKNSQVIFR' A
#
# COMPACT_ATOMS: atom_id res chain seq x y z
N MET A 1 34.16 28.79 11.73
CA MET A 1 35.27 28.24 10.92
C MET A 1 34.82 26.84 10.50
N THR A 2 34.28 26.70 9.29
CA THR A 2 33.75 25.44 8.77
C THR A 2 34.92 24.59 8.29
N THR A 3 35.10 23.40 8.84
CA THR A 3 36.18 22.49 8.42
C THR A 3 35.87 21.90 7.05
N ILE A 4 36.90 21.72 6.21
CA ILE A 4 36.81 21.26 4.81
C ILE A 4 36.05 19.92 4.67
N GLY A 5 35.98 19.11 5.75
CA GLY A 5 35.20 17.86 5.79
C GLY A 5 33.67 18.04 5.74
N GLN A 6 33.13 19.19 6.16
CA GLN A 6 31.68 19.47 6.09
C GLN A 6 31.19 19.83 4.69
N ILE A 7 32.09 20.11 3.74
CA ILE A 7 31.70 20.49 2.36
C ILE A 7 31.33 19.23 1.53
N TRP A 8 31.87 18.06 1.91
CA TRP A 8 31.63 16.78 1.22
C TRP A 8 30.63 15.87 1.93
N ALA A 9 30.39 16.12 3.22
CA ALA A 9 29.27 15.51 3.94
C ALA A 9 28.00 16.30 3.57
N GLY A 10 27.20 15.74 2.66
CA GLY A 10 25.86 16.27 2.38
C GLY A 10 25.04 16.38 3.68
N PRO A 11 23.91 17.10 3.66
CA PRO A 11 23.13 17.39 4.87
C PRO A 11 22.52 16.15 5.55
N PHE A 12 22.68 14.96 4.96
CA PHE A 12 22.08 13.71 5.42
C PHE A 12 23.16 12.64 5.63
N GLY A 13 23.01 11.87 6.69
CA GLY A 13 23.85 10.72 7.02
C GLY A 13 23.23 9.39 6.59
N ALA A 14 23.98 8.31 6.76
CA ALA A 14 23.52 6.95 6.44
C ALA A 14 22.21 6.58 7.16
N ALA A 15 22.05 6.97 8.42
CA ALA A 15 20.84 6.72 9.20
C ALA A 15 19.59 7.43 8.62
N ASP A 16 19.76 8.62 8.03
CA ASP A 16 18.65 9.34 7.39
C ASP A 16 18.17 8.59 6.14
N TYR A 17 19.11 8.05 5.36
CA TYR A 17 18.79 7.23 4.19
C TYR A 17 18.16 5.89 4.56
N GLU A 18 18.62 5.24 5.63
CA GLU A 18 18.01 4.03 6.18
C GLU A 18 16.57 4.29 6.62
N THR A 19 16.34 5.41 7.32
CA THR A 19 15.00 5.83 7.75
C THR A 19 14.10 6.12 6.55
N ALA A 20 14.60 6.88 5.57
CA ALA A 20 13.85 7.21 4.35
C ALA A 20 13.49 5.95 3.55
N LEU A 21 14.41 4.99 3.45
CA LEU A 21 14.16 3.72 2.77
C LEU A 21 13.07 2.92 3.49
N ASN A 22 13.15 2.79 4.82
CA ASN A 22 12.16 2.06 5.60
C ASN A 22 10.74 2.67 5.46
N LEU A 23 10.62 4.00 5.57
CA LEU A 23 9.35 4.71 5.38
C LEU A 23 8.81 4.54 3.96
N SER A 24 9.69 4.57 2.95
CA SER A 24 9.30 4.34 1.56
C SER A 24 8.75 2.92 1.34
N THR A 25 9.29 1.92 2.04
CA THR A 25 8.73 0.57 2.04
C THR A 25 7.37 0.51 2.75
N GLN A 26 7.22 1.18 3.89
CA GLN A 26 5.94 1.24 4.63
C GLN A 26 4.82 1.88 3.81
N PHE A 27 5.13 2.84 2.92
CA PHE A 27 4.15 3.42 2.00
C PHE A 27 3.43 2.36 1.16
N TYR A 28 4.15 1.38 0.61
CA TYR A 28 3.52 0.33 -0.20
C TYR A 28 2.62 -0.59 0.64
N TYR A 29 3.02 -0.91 1.87
CA TYR A 29 2.14 -1.61 2.81
C TYR A 29 0.88 -0.78 3.10
N ALA A 30 0.99 0.54 3.28
CA ALA A 30 -0.15 1.42 3.50
C ALA A 30 -1.18 1.43 2.34
N GLN A 31 -0.82 0.97 1.15
CA GLN A 31 -1.74 0.91 0.00
C GLN A 31 -2.44 -0.44 -0.17
N TYR A 32 -2.05 -1.48 0.58
CA TYR A 32 -2.70 -2.80 0.47
C TYR A 32 -4.20 -2.72 0.74
N SER A 33 -4.99 -3.38 -0.10
CA SER A 33 -6.45 -3.43 -0.02
C SER A 33 -6.93 -4.88 0.11
N GLY A 34 -8.14 -5.08 0.62
CA GLY A 34 -8.70 -6.39 0.90
C GLY A 34 -8.54 -6.82 2.36
N THR A 35 -8.52 -8.13 2.58
CA THR A 35 -8.25 -8.72 3.89
C THR A 35 -6.75 -8.74 4.11
N LEU A 36 -6.28 -8.08 5.18
CA LEU A 36 -4.88 -8.05 5.55
C LEU A 36 -4.52 -9.30 6.36
N PRO A 37 -3.30 -9.84 6.20
CA PRO A 37 -2.82 -10.97 6.99
C PRO A 37 -2.63 -10.58 8.47
N SER A 38 -2.64 -11.55 9.39
CA SER A 38 -2.59 -11.30 10.84
C SER A 38 -1.27 -10.70 11.33
N ASP A 39 -0.19 -10.86 10.56
CA ASP A 39 1.15 -10.35 10.81
C ASP A 39 1.45 -9.06 10.01
N PHE A 40 0.41 -8.33 9.60
CA PHE A 40 0.57 -7.11 8.81
C PHE A 40 1.36 -6.05 9.58
N PRO A 41 2.37 -5.42 8.97
CA PRO A 41 3.34 -4.57 9.69
C PRO A 41 2.80 -3.20 10.13
N LEU A 42 1.57 -2.83 9.73
CA LEU A 42 0.94 -1.55 10.09
C LEU A 42 -0.30 -1.80 10.96
N ASP A 43 -0.18 -1.54 12.26
CA ASP A 43 -1.22 -1.78 13.28
C ASP A 43 -2.46 -0.88 13.16
N TRP A 44 -2.29 0.30 12.56
CA TRP A 44 -3.36 1.25 12.28
C TRP A 44 -4.11 0.97 10.97
N ARG A 45 -3.66 -0.02 10.17
CA ARG A 45 -4.36 -0.45 8.95
C ARG A 45 -5.30 -1.62 9.26
N GLY A 46 -6.47 -1.59 8.64
CA GLY A 46 -7.46 -2.66 8.74
C GLY A 46 -7.97 -3.12 7.37
N ASN A 47 -8.75 -4.19 7.39
CA ASN A 47 -9.38 -4.74 6.19
C ASN A 47 -10.21 -3.67 5.49
N SER A 48 -10.00 -3.52 4.19
CA SER A 48 -10.66 -2.51 3.36
C SER A 48 -11.14 -3.16 2.07
N PHE A 49 -12.21 -2.67 1.44
CA PHE A 49 -12.70 -3.18 0.12
C PHE A 49 -12.94 -4.70 0.04
N ALA A 50 -13.22 -5.38 1.17
CA ALA A 50 -13.44 -6.83 1.19
C ALA A 50 -14.61 -7.32 0.31
N HIS A 51 -15.53 -6.41 -0.04
CA HIS A 51 -16.68 -6.68 -0.91
C HIS A 51 -16.57 -6.02 -2.29
N ASP A 52 -15.43 -5.41 -2.61
CA ASP A 52 -15.23 -4.77 -3.90
C ASP A 52 -15.24 -5.81 -5.03
N GLY A 53 -16.07 -5.58 -6.05
CA GLY A 53 -16.36 -6.56 -7.11
C GLY A 53 -17.45 -7.60 -6.82
N SER A 54 -17.88 -7.79 -5.56
CA SER A 54 -18.93 -8.80 -5.23
C SER A 54 -20.31 -8.45 -5.81
N ALA A 55 -20.66 -7.16 -5.83
CA ALA A 55 -21.87 -6.67 -6.49
C ALA A 55 -21.81 -6.84 -8.02
N MET A 56 -20.63 -6.68 -8.61
CA MET A 56 -20.42 -6.88 -10.06
C MET A 56 -20.53 -8.37 -10.43
N ALA A 57 -19.97 -9.28 -9.63
CA ALA A 57 -20.08 -10.72 -9.87
C ALA A 57 -21.55 -11.20 -9.87
N GLY A 58 -22.36 -10.76 -8.90
CA GLY A 58 -23.80 -11.05 -8.87
C GLY A 58 -24.55 -10.42 -10.04
N GLN A 59 -24.19 -9.20 -10.44
CA GLN A 59 -24.79 -8.52 -11.58
C GLN A 59 -24.42 -9.16 -12.94
N MET A 60 -23.19 -9.68 -13.10
CA MET A 60 -22.78 -10.41 -14.30
C MET A 60 -23.50 -11.77 -14.41
N ALA A 61 -23.68 -12.49 -13.28
CA ALA A 61 -24.48 -13.72 -13.24
C ALA A 61 -25.96 -13.47 -13.60
N ALA A 62 -26.53 -12.37 -13.11
CA ALA A 62 -27.92 -11.98 -13.42
C ALA A 62 -28.09 -11.53 -14.88
N LYS A 63 -27.13 -10.79 -15.45
CA LYS A 63 -27.19 -10.36 -16.86
C LYS A 63 -27.08 -11.55 -17.84
N ASN A 64 -26.25 -12.55 -17.55
CA ASN A 64 -26.12 -13.74 -18.39
C ASN A 64 -27.39 -14.63 -18.39
N SER A 65 -28.24 -14.51 -17.38
CA SER A 65 -29.51 -15.24 -17.30
C SER A 65 -30.68 -14.55 -18.03
N GLN A 66 -30.53 -13.26 -18.35
CA GLN A 66 -31.57 -12.45 -19.03
C GLN A 66 -31.47 -12.49 -20.56
N VAL A 67 -30.35 -12.98 -21.12
CA VAL A 67 -30.10 -13.06 -22.57
C VAL A 67 -30.54 -14.41 -23.17
N ILE A 68 -30.76 -15.45 -22.34
CA ILE A 68 -31.14 -16.80 -22.81
C ILE A 68 -32.66 -16.97 -22.97
N PHE A 69 -33.48 -16.02 -22.49
CA PHE A 69 -34.95 -16.08 -22.58
C PHE A 69 -35.57 -14.80 -23.18
N ARG A 70 -35.03 -14.33 -24.32
CA ARG A 70 -35.75 -13.43 -25.22
C ARG A 70 -35.62 -13.89 -26.65
#